data_AF-A0A953Q9I9-F1
#
_entry.id   AF-A0A953Q9I9-F1
#
_cell.length_a   1.000
_cell.length_b   1.000
_cell.length_c   1.000
_cell.angle_alpha   90.00
_cell.angle_beta   90.00
_cell.angle_gamma   90.00
#
_symmetry.space_group_name_H-M   'P 1'
#
loop_
_entity.id
_entity.type
_entity.pdbx_description
1 polymer ?
#
loop_
_entity_poly.entity_id
_entity_poly.type
_entity_poly.pdbx_seq_one_letter_code
_entity_poly.pdbx_strand_id
1 'polypeptide(L)'
;MATVVEARAQAGYSLARDEGEAFWLLGMLQTVKVGRADADGRFGMLEIVVPEGLGSPWHVHPEEDEWFYVLDGKLTFWVGDTKFELTSGDFAFGPKGVPHTFYGSAPATRALVGFSPMQFEGFMRTVGQPAPERVLPPHHDGPPPNVAKLAPIAERNGFIILGPPGPPPGQPRGEA
;
A
#
# COMPACT_ATOMS: atom_id res chain seq x y z
N MET A 1 -9.86 7.73 19.22
CA MET A 1 -9.58 6.59 18.31
C MET A 1 -8.74 5.59 19.06
N ALA A 2 -9.15 4.32 19.09
CA ALA A 2 -8.41 3.29 19.80
C ALA A 2 -7.15 2.93 19.00
N THR A 3 -6.02 3.57 19.31
CA THR A 3 -4.71 3.02 18.97
C THR A 3 -4.57 1.69 19.70
N VAL A 4 -4.17 0.63 19.00
CA VAL A 4 -3.86 -0.65 19.65
C VAL A 4 -2.70 -0.39 20.60
N VAL A 5 -2.96 -0.33 21.90
CA VAL A 5 -1.92 -0.27 22.92
C VAL A 5 -1.24 -1.64 22.94
N GLU A 6 0.10 -1.68 22.90
CA GLU A 6 0.97 -2.85 22.70
C GLU A 6 0.55 -4.15 23.44
N ALA A 7 -0.17 -4.03 24.57
CA ALA A 7 -0.69 -5.17 25.33
C ALA A 7 -1.78 -5.99 24.61
N ARG A 8 -2.44 -5.49 23.56
CA ARG A 8 -3.52 -6.20 22.84
C ARG A 8 -3.04 -7.18 21.77
N ALA A 9 -1.83 -7.04 21.26
CA ALA A 9 -1.28 -7.93 20.23
C ALA A 9 -1.25 -9.40 20.67
N GLN A 10 -0.86 -9.67 21.91
CA GLN A 10 -0.65 -11.03 22.42
C GLN A 10 -1.95 -11.81 22.66
N ALA A 11 -3.08 -11.13 22.85
CA ALA A 11 -4.39 -11.78 23.08
C ALA A 11 -5.31 -11.75 21.85
N GLY A 12 -4.87 -11.12 20.76
CA GLY A 12 -5.72 -10.79 19.61
C GLY A 12 -6.65 -9.60 19.87
N TYR A 13 -7.16 -9.00 18.79
CA TYR A 13 -8.05 -7.85 18.87
C TYR A 13 -9.01 -7.79 17.67
N SER A 14 -10.05 -6.96 17.82
CA SER A 14 -10.93 -6.55 16.73
C SER A 14 -10.80 -5.05 16.47
N LEU A 15 -10.85 -4.65 15.21
CA LEU A 15 -10.97 -3.26 14.79
C LEU A 15 -12.24 -3.13 13.95
N ALA A 16 -13.07 -2.12 14.23
CA ALA A 16 -14.15 -1.74 13.33
C ALA A 16 -13.57 -1.18 12.01
N ARG A 17 -14.47 -0.94 11.04
CA ARG A 17 -14.13 -0.48 9.67
C ARG A 17 -13.09 0.64 9.66
N ASP A 18 -13.30 1.67 10.47
CA ASP A 18 -12.51 2.90 10.46
C ASP A 18 -11.48 2.98 11.60
N GLU A 19 -11.32 1.89 12.36
CA GLU A 19 -10.35 1.78 13.45
C GLU A 19 -9.00 1.24 12.96
N GLY A 20 -7.95 1.58 13.70
CA GLY A 20 -6.56 1.40 13.30
C GLY A 20 -5.84 2.74 13.23
N GLU A 21 -4.51 2.72 13.38
CA GLU A 21 -3.67 3.89 13.13
C GLU A 21 -3.70 4.21 11.63
N ALA A 22 -3.78 5.49 11.25
CA ALA A 22 -3.93 5.86 9.85
C ALA A 22 -2.92 6.92 9.42
N PHE A 23 -2.50 6.83 8.16
CA PHE A 23 -1.52 7.69 7.52
C PHE A 23 -2.01 8.13 6.15
N TRP A 24 -1.71 9.38 5.79
CA TRP A 24 -1.71 9.84 4.41
C TRP A 24 -0.31 9.61 3.83
N LEU A 25 -0.25 8.81 2.77
CA LEU A 25 1.00 8.44 2.10
C LEU A 25 0.77 8.34 0.60
N LEU A 26 1.60 9.03 -0.20
CA LEU A 26 1.51 9.04 -1.67
C LEU A 26 0.11 9.42 -2.20
N GLY A 27 -0.59 10.33 -1.50
CA GLY A 27 -1.96 10.74 -1.85
C GLY A 27 -3.05 9.74 -1.47
N MET A 28 -2.70 8.60 -0.87
CA MET A 28 -3.62 7.56 -0.40
C MET A 28 -3.89 7.70 1.10
N LEU A 29 -5.02 7.14 1.56
CA LEU A 29 -5.24 6.85 2.96
C LEU A 29 -4.82 5.40 3.23
N GLN A 30 -4.00 5.17 4.26
CA GLN A 30 -3.58 3.84 4.69
C GLN A 30 -3.92 3.67 6.17
N THR A 31 -4.64 2.61 6.53
CA THR A 31 -5.02 2.29 7.91
C THR A 31 -4.41 0.96 8.30
N VAL A 32 -3.61 0.95 9.36
CA VAL A 32 -2.96 -0.26 9.90
C VAL A 32 -4.02 -1.12 10.59
N LYS A 33 -4.21 -2.33 10.08
CA LYS A 33 -5.07 -3.36 10.67
C LYS A 33 -4.30 -4.41 11.45
N VAL A 34 -3.07 -4.72 11.01
CA VAL A 34 -2.08 -5.52 11.72
C VAL A 34 -0.71 -4.89 11.49
N GLY A 35 -0.08 -4.38 12.56
CA GLY A 35 1.27 -3.85 12.53
C GLY A 35 2.33 -4.94 12.76
N ARG A 36 3.58 -4.60 12.49
CA ARG A 36 4.76 -5.44 12.67
C ARG A 36 4.89 -5.93 14.11
N ALA A 37 4.63 -5.07 15.10
CA ALA A 37 4.67 -5.46 16.51
C ALA A 37 3.56 -6.46 16.89
N ASP A 38 2.45 -6.48 16.15
CA ASP A 38 1.31 -7.35 16.49
C ASP A 38 1.57 -8.83 16.15
N ALA A 39 2.44 -9.09 15.18
CA ALA A 39 2.69 -10.43 14.63
C ALA A 39 4.18 -10.83 14.65
N ASP A 40 5.01 -10.15 15.45
CA ASP A 40 6.47 -10.30 15.47
C ASP A 40 7.09 -10.17 14.06
N GLY A 41 6.50 -9.30 13.23
CA GLY A 41 6.87 -9.04 11.84
C GLY A 41 6.57 -10.16 10.85
N ARG A 42 5.97 -11.28 11.26
CA ARG A 42 5.68 -12.41 10.36
C ARG A 42 4.72 -12.05 9.22
N PHE A 43 3.78 -11.16 9.49
CA PHE A 43 2.91 -10.56 8.50
C PHE A 43 2.38 -9.21 8.98
N GLY A 44 1.79 -8.46 8.06
CA GLY A 44 1.09 -7.21 8.35
C GLY A 44 -0.10 -7.03 7.40
N MET A 45 -0.99 -6.11 7.76
CA MET A 45 -2.19 -5.83 6.98
C MET A 45 -2.53 -4.34 7.07
N LEU A 46 -2.74 -3.75 5.92
CA LEU A 46 -3.26 -2.39 5.76
C LEU A 46 -4.61 -2.44 5.05
N GLU A 47 -5.49 -1.50 5.38
CA GLU A 47 -6.59 -1.10 4.52
C GLU A 47 -6.20 0.20 3.82
N ILE A 48 -6.27 0.22 2.49
CA ILE A 48 -5.92 1.40 1.69
C ILE A 48 -7.14 1.96 0.96
N VAL A 49 -7.18 3.29 0.81
CA VAL A 49 -8.07 4.00 -0.12
C VAL A 49 -7.20 4.75 -1.12
N VAL A 50 -7.39 4.42 -2.40
CA VAL A 50 -6.57 4.87 -3.51
C VAL A 50 -7.41 5.74 -4.44
N PRO A 51 -7.06 7.01 -4.65
CA PRO A 51 -7.69 7.85 -5.67
C PRO A 51 -7.44 7.34 -7.08
N GLU A 52 -8.28 7.74 -8.02
CA GLU A 52 -8.07 7.44 -9.43
C GLU A 52 -6.70 7.95 -9.93
N GLY A 53 -5.96 7.11 -10.64
CA GLY A 53 -4.67 7.46 -11.24
C GLY A 53 -3.50 7.53 -10.24
N LEU A 54 -3.74 7.41 -8.94
CA LEU A 54 -2.70 7.34 -7.90
C LEU A 54 -2.43 5.90 -7.46
N GLY A 55 -1.28 5.69 -6.83
CA GLY A 55 -0.85 4.37 -6.37
C GLY A 55 0.63 4.30 -6.01
N SER A 56 1.17 3.09 -5.94
CA SER A 56 2.58 2.86 -5.65
C SER A 56 3.49 3.26 -6.82
N PRO A 57 4.77 3.57 -6.60
CA PRO A 57 5.77 3.53 -7.67
C PRO A 57 5.93 2.11 -8.25
N TRP A 58 6.66 1.98 -9.36
CA TRP A 58 7.18 0.68 -9.77
C TRP A 58 8.28 0.27 -8.78
N HIS A 59 8.13 -0.87 -8.12
CA HIS A 59 9.04 -1.28 -7.04
C HIS A 59 9.18 -2.80 -6.94
N VAL A 60 10.16 -3.25 -6.17
CA VAL A 60 10.38 -4.66 -5.86
C VAL A 60 10.72 -4.84 -4.38
N HIS A 61 10.13 -5.87 -3.79
CA HIS A 61 10.44 -6.35 -2.44
C HIS A 61 11.35 -7.57 -2.55
N PRO A 62 12.62 -7.54 -2.11
CA PRO A 62 13.49 -8.71 -2.18
C PRO A 62 13.04 -9.86 -1.26
N GLU A 63 12.45 -9.53 -0.11
CA GLU A 63 12.14 -10.50 0.94
C GLU A 63 10.68 -10.51 1.42
N GLU A 64 9.86 -9.55 0.97
CA GLU A 64 8.44 -9.39 1.37
C GLU A 64 7.52 -9.73 0.20
N ASP A 65 6.60 -10.68 0.40
CA ASP A 65 5.46 -10.89 -0.49
C ASP A 65 4.39 -9.82 -0.19
N GLU A 66 3.71 -9.31 -1.22
CA GLU A 66 2.62 -8.34 -1.12
C GLU A 66 1.37 -8.84 -1.84
N TRP A 67 0.18 -8.65 -1.27
CA TRP A 67 -1.06 -9.08 -1.91
C TRP A 67 -2.24 -8.16 -1.63
N PHE A 68 -3.20 -8.19 -2.54
CA PHE A 68 -4.32 -7.26 -2.57
C PHE A 68 -5.64 -8.03 -2.58
N TYR A 69 -6.61 -7.55 -1.81
CA TYR A 69 -8.01 -7.97 -1.91
C TYR A 69 -8.90 -6.74 -2.02
N VAL A 70 -9.58 -6.57 -3.15
CA VAL A 70 -10.38 -5.36 -3.41
C VAL A 70 -11.71 -5.45 -2.67
N LEU A 71 -11.99 -4.46 -1.83
CA LEU A 71 -13.24 -4.36 -1.08
C LEU A 71 -14.30 -3.56 -1.85
N ASP A 72 -13.88 -2.50 -2.53
CA ASP A 72 -14.74 -1.61 -3.30
C ASP A 72 -13.94 -0.86 -4.38
N GLY A 73 -14.55 -0.54 -5.52
CA GLY A 73 -13.91 0.19 -6.62
C GLY A 73 -13.14 -0.68 -7.61
N LYS A 74 -12.08 -0.12 -8.23
CA LYS A 74 -11.30 -0.78 -9.29
C LYS A 74 -9.80 -0.52 -9.13
N LEU A 75 -9.00 -1.57 -9.07
CA LEU A 75 -7.55 -1.49 -8.95
C LEU A 75 -6.89 -2.08 -10.20
N THR A 76 -5.94 -1.38 -10.79
CA THR A 76 -5.02 -2.03 -11.74
C THR A 76 -3.78 -2.49 -10.97
N PHE A 77 -3.39 -3.75 -11.14
CA PHE A 77 -2.17 -4.32 -10.60
C PHE A 77 -1.29 -4.85 -11.72
N TRP A 78 -0.02 -4.49 -11.71
CA TRP A 78 0.98 -5.02 -12.62
C TRP A 78 2.02 -5.80 -11.84
N VAL A 79 2.38 -6.99 -12.30
CA VAL A 79 3.43 -7.81 -11.70
C VAL A 79 4.24 -8.50 -12.80
N GLY A 80 5.55 -8.24 -12.81
CA GLY A 80 6.39 -8.53 -13.97
C GLY A 80 5.79 -7.89 -15.23
N ASP A 81 5.48 -8.71 -16.23
CA ASP A 81 4.91 -8.27 -17.51
C ASP A 81 3.38 -8.42 -17.58
N THR A 82 2.73 -8.83 -16.49
CA THR A 82 1.29 -9.13 -16.47
C THR A 82 0.49 -8.00 -15.84
N LYS A 83 -0.60 -7.60 -16.51
CA LYS A 83 -1.60 -6.66 -16.00
C LYS A 83 -2.84 -7.41 -15.52
N PHE A 84 -3.34 -7.02 -14.36
CA PHE A 84 -4.64 -7.42 -13.85
C PHE A 84 -5.52 -6.19 -13.60
N GLU A 85 -6.78 -6.27 -14.01
CA GLU A 85 -7.81 -5.32 -13.62
C GLU A 85 -8.70 -6.00 -12.58
N LEU A 86 -8.71 -5.44 -11.37
CA LEU A 86 -9.36 -6.02 -10.21
C LEU A 86 -10.56 -5.17 -9.82
N THR A 87 -11.64 -5.83 -9.44
CA THR A 87 -12.89 -5.25 -8.93
C THR A 87 -13.25 -5.85 -7.58
N SER A 88 -14.30 -5.37 -6.94
CA SER A 88 -14.72 -5.84 -5.61
C SER A 88 -14.84 -7.37 -5.52
N GLY A 89 -14.10 -7.97 -4.58
CA GLY A 89 -14.02 -9.43 -4.39
C GLY A 89 -12.83 -10.10 -5.08
N ASP A 90 -12.11 -9.38 -5.96
CA ASP A 90 -10.94 -9.92 -6.64
C ASP A 90 -9.68 -9.86 -5.77
N PHE A 91 -8.75 -10.79 -6.05
CA PHE A 91 -7.48 -10.95 -5.34
C PHE A 91 -6.30 -10.91 -6.33
N ALA A 92 -5.18 -10.33 -5.89
CA ALA A 92 -3.91 -10.40 -6.62
C ALA A 92 -2.73 -10.63 -5.66
N PHE A 93 -1.72 -11.34 -6.15
CA PHE A 93 -0.51 -11.69 -5.41
C PHE A 93 0.74 -11.21 -6.17
N GLY A 94 1.57 -10.42 -5.49
CA GLY A 94 2.89 -9.97 -5.91
C GLY A 94 3.98 -10.73 -5.13
N PRO A 95 4.56 -11.80 -5.69
CA PRO A 95 5.63 -12.51 -5.02
C PRO A 95 6.87 -11.64 -4.88
N LYS A 96 7.61 -11.86 -3.79
CA LYS A 96 8.92 -11.25 -3.58
C LYS A 96 9.87 -11.51 -4.75
N GLY A 97 10.75 -10.54 -5.00
CA GLY A 97 11.70 -10.54 -6.10
C GLY A 97 11.10 -10.22 -7.48
N VAL A 98 9.77 -10.09 -7.59
CA VAL A 98 9.11 -9.71 -8.85
C VAL A 98 8.64 -8.25 -8.78
N PRO A 99 9.16 -7.36 -9.64
CA PRO A 99 8.71 -5.98 -9.69
C PRO A 99 7.22 -5.84 -9.95
N HIS A 100 6.58 -4.89 -9.27
CA HIS A 100 5.16 -4.62 -9.44
C HIS A 100 4.78 -3.17 -9.12
N THR A 101 3.54 -2.84 -9.44
CA THR A 101 2.87 -1.61 -9.02
C THR A 101 1.35 -1.81 -8.96
N PHE A 102 0.66 -0.92 -8.27
CA PHE A 102 -0.79 -0.78 -8.38
C PHE A 102 -1.21 0.69 -8.54
N TYR A 103 -2.40 0.91 -9.08
CA TYR A 103 -3.05 2.22 -9.06
C TYR A 103 -4.59 2.12 -9.10
N GLY A 104 -5.26 3.12 -8.54
CA GLY A 104 -6.71 3.24 -8.58
C GLY A 104 -7.21 3.51 -10.01
N SER A 105 -8.28 2.85 -10.41
CA SER A 105 -8.94 2.98 -11.73
C SER A 105 -10.43 3.35 -11.58
N ALA A 106 -10.77 3.94 -10.43
CA ALA A 106 -12.07 4.49 -10.07
C ALA A 106 -11.85 5.66 -9.08
N PRO A 107 -12.82 6.58 -8.87
CA PRO A 107 -12.64 7.77 -8.04
C PRO A 107 -12.08 7.50 -6.64
N ALA A 108 -12.49 6.40 -6.03
CA ALA A 108 -11.90 5.88 -4.81
C ALA A 108 -11.96 4.34 -4.83
N THR A 109 -10.81 3.70 -4.66
CA THR A 109 -10.70 2.24 -4.61
C THR A 109 -10.24 1.82 -3.23
N ARG A 110 -10.96 0.90 -2.59
CA ARG A 110 -10.67 0.41 -1.25
C ARG A 110 -10.22 -1.04 -1.32
N ALA A 111 -9.07 -1.34 -0.73
CA ALA A 111 -8.50 -2.68 -0.74
C ALA A 111 -7.81 -3.00 0.59
N LEU A 112 -7.74 -4.30 0.91
CA LEU A 112 -6.80 -4.82 1.89
C LEU A 112 -5.47 -5.10 1.19
N VAL A 113 -4.37 -4.76 1.86
CA VAL A 113 -3.01 -5.07 1.41
C VAL A 113 -2.29 -5.81 2.51
N GLY A 114 -1.87 -7.04 2.23
CA GLY A 114 -1.11 -7.86 3.16
C GLY A 114 0.34 -7.97 2.75
N PHE A 115 1.18 -8.15 3.76
CA PHE A 115 2.63 -8.25 3.63
C PHE A 115 3.14 -9.47 4.41
N SER A 116 4.13 -10.20 3.88
CA SER A 116 4.84 -11.22 4.65
C SER A 116 6.31 -11.36 4.23
N PRO A 117 7.27 -11.14 5.14
CA PRO A 117 7.14 -10.48 6.45
C PRO A 117 6.82 -8.99 6.31
N MET A 118 6.26 -8.34 7.35
CA MET A 118 5.95 -6.89 7.33
C MET A 118 7.21 -6.03 7.52
N GLN A 119 7.78 -5.51 6.43
CA GLN A 119 8.91 -4.58 6.33
C GLN A 119 8.48 -3.16 5.97
N PHE A 120 7.42 -3.01 5.18
CA PHE A 120 6.94 -1.72 4.67
C PHE A 120 6.60 -0.67 5.77
N GLU A 121 6.19 -1.11 6.96
CA GLU A 121 5.65 -0.22 8.01
C GLU A 121 6.58 0.95 8.37
N GLY A 122 7.89 0.71 8.46
CA GLY A 122 8.83 1.76 8.83
C GLY A 122 8.93 2.85 7.75
N PHE A 123 8.70 2.53 6.48
CA PHE A 123 8.61 3.52 5.41
C PHE A 123 7.36 4.38 5.59
N MET A 124 6.20 3.75 5.80
CA MET A 124 4.94 4.45 6.03
C MET A 124 5.04 5.40 7.23
N ARG A 125 5.63 4.95 8.34
CA ARG A 125 5.82 5.79 9.53
C ARG A 125 6.82 6.92 9.34
N THR A 126 7.83 6.74 8.48
CA THR A 126 8.86 7.76 8.22
C THR A 126 8.38 8.82 7.23
N VAL A 127 7.64 8.41 6.20
CA VAL A 127 7.29 9.25 5.05
C VAL A 127 5.84 9.74 5.13
N GLY A 128 4.94 8.91 5.66
CA GLY A 128 3.54 9.22 5.79
C GLY A 128 3.28 10.27 6.86
N GLN A 129 2.16 10.98 6.69
CA GLN A 129 1.66 11.92 7.70
C GLN A 129 0.51 11.27 8.45
N PRO A 130 0.39 11.41 9.78
CA PRO A 130 -0.77 10.91 10.50
C PRO A 130 -2.07 11.47 9.90
N ALA A 131 -3.05 10.60 9.65
CA ALA A 131 -4.36 10.96 9.13
C ALA A 131 -5.35 11.10 10.31
N PRO A 132 -5.67 12.32 10.75
CA PRO A 132 -6.60 12.53 11.87
C PRO A 132 -8.03 12.14 11.51
N GLU A 133 -8.35 12.11 10.22
CA GLU A 133 -9.65 11.74 9.67
C GLU A 133 -9.49 10.56 8.71
N ARG A 134 -10.55 9.76 8.57
CA ARG A 134 -10.58 8.57 7.69
C ARG A 134 -11.07 8.92 6.30
N VAL A 135 -10.40 9.91 5.72
CA VAL A 135 -10.67 10.44 4.38
C VAL A 135 -9.36 10.52 3.60
N LEU A 136 -9.48 10.57 2.28
CA LEU A 136 -8.34 10.89 1.41
C LEU A 136 -7.75 12.26 1.79
N PRO A 137 -6.44 12.46 1.62
CA PRO A 137 -5.81 13.74 1.95
C PRO A 137 -6.43 14.89 1.13
N PRO A 138 -6.59 16.10 1.72
CA PRO A 138 -7.17 17.25 1.05
C PRO A 138 -6.42 17.69 -0.21
N HIS A 139 -5.11 17.39 -0.26
CA HIS A 139 -4.24 17.66 -1.39
C HIS A 139 -3.59 16.35 -1.85
N HIS A 140 -4.07 15.81 -2.97
CA HIS A 140 -3.46 14.66 -3.66
C HIS A 140 -2.87 15.03 -5.03
N ASP A 141 -3.14 16.24 -5.52
CA ASP A 141 -2.60 16.82 -6.76
C ASP A 141 -1.22 17.49 -6.59
N GLY A 142 -0.50 17.15 -5.53
CA GLY A 142 0.85 17.67 -5.28
C GLY A 142 1.85 17.20 -6.33
N PRO A 143 3.03 17.85 -6.44
CA PRO A 143 4.07 17.36 -7.32
C PRO A 143 4.41 15.90 -6.99
N PRO A 144 4.78 15.08 -7.99
CA PRO A 144 5.12 13.69 -7.76
C PRO A 144 6.15 13.54 -6.62
N PRO A 145 6.06 12.46 -5.82
CA PRO A 145 6.99 12.22 -4.73
C PRO A 145 8.44 12.28 -5.23
N ASN A 146 9.31 12.94 -4.47
CA ASN A 146 10.73 13.03 -4.82
C ASN A 146 11.42 11.68 -4.61
N VAL A 147 11.51 10.88 -5.69
CA VAL A 147 12.06 9.51 -5.66
C VAL A 147 13.48 9.48 -5.08
N ALA A 148 14.34 10.46 -5.41
CA ALA A 148 15.71 10.50 -4.89
C ALA A 148 15.76 10.64 -3.36
N LYS A 149 14.79 11.32 -2.75
CA LYS A 149 14.66 11.40 -1.28
C LYS A 149 14.06 10.13 -0.68
N LEU A 150 13.17 9.46 -1.41
CA LEU A 150 12.46 8.28 -0.90
C LEU A 150 13.26 6.98 -1.04
N ALA A 151 14.07 6.84 -2.09
CA ALA A 151 14.84 5.63 -2.37
C ALA A 151 15.65 5.09 -1.17
N PRO A 152 16.49 5.89 -0.48
CA PRO A 152 17.25 5.36 0.67
C PRO A 152 16.37 5.00 1.87
N ILE A 153 15.17 5.60 1.98
CA ILE A 153 14.21 5.25 3.03
C ILE A 153 13.49 3.95 2.66
N ALA A 154 13.10 3.78 1.39
CA ALA A 154 12.49 2.56 0.87
C ALA A 154 13.42 1.35 1.07
N GLU A 155 14.69 1.47 0.67
CA GLU A 155 15.68 0.39 0.77
C GLU A 155 15.87 -0.08 2.22
N ARG A 156 15.96 0.87 3.18
CA ARG A 156 16.04 0.54 4.61
C ARG A 156 14.81 -0.22 5.12
N ASN A 157 13.67 -0.06 4.45
CA ASN A 157 12.40 -0.67 4.81
C ASN A 157 12.00 -1.83 3.86
N GLY A 158 12.98 -2.45 3.21
CA GLY A 158 12.79 -3.76 2.57
C GLY A 158 12.34 -3.72 1.11
N PHE A 159 12.35 -2.57 0.45
CA PHE A 159 11.95 -2.47 -0.96
C PHE A 159 12.74 -1.44 -1.76
N ILE A 160 12.79 -1.62 -3.08
CA ILE A 160 13.56 -0.77 -3.99
C ILE A 160 12.60 -0.11 -4.97
N ILE A 161 12.67 1.21 -5.08
CA ILE A 161 11.91 1.98 -6.08
C ILE A 161 12.67 1.91 -7.41
N LEU A 162 12.00 1.41 -8.44
CA LEU A 162 12.57 1.18 -9.77
C LEU A 162 12.11 2.23 -10.80
N GLY A 163 11.02 2.94 -10.53
CA GLY A 163 10.48 3.94 -11.45
C GLY A 163 9.20 4.61 -10.96
N PRO A 164 8.62 5.52 -11.77
CA PRO A 164 7.35 6.17 -11.45
C PRO A 164 6.19 5.16 -11.46
N PRO A 165 5.01 5.51 -10.90
CA PRO A 165 3.79 4.73 -11.04
C PRO A 165 3.37 4.55 -12.50
N GLY A 166 2.93 3.34 -12.87
CA GLY A 166 2.44 3.03 -14.21
C GLY A 166 2.90 1.67 -14.72
N PRO A 167 2.62 1.35 -15.99
CA PRO A 167 3.02 0.09 -16.60
C PRO A 167 4.54 -0.09 -16.55
N PRO A 168 5.02 -1.33 -16.64
CA PRO A 168 6.45 -1.63 -16.70
C PRO A 168 7.13 -0.79 -17.80
N PRO A 169 8.41 -0.41 -17.62
CA PRO A 169 9.16 0.26 -18.67
C PRO A 169 9.04 -0.48 -20.02
N GLY A 170 8.55 0.22 -21.05
CA GLY A 170 8.37 -0.35 -22.39
C GLY A 170 6.98 -0.93 -22.68
N GLN A 171 6.08 -0.99 -21.70
CA GLN A 171 4.68 -1.33 -21.95
C GLN A 171 3.80 -0.06 -22.01
N PRO A 172 2.87 0.06 -22.98
CA PRO A 172 1.97 1.20 -23.03
C PRO A 172 1.05 1.19 -21.81
N ARG A 173 0.66 2.39 -21.34
CA ARG A 173 -0.53 2.52 -20.48
C ARG A 173 -1.66 2.11 -21.39
N GLY A 174 -2.15 0.87 -21.26
CA GLY A 174 -3.22 0.36 -22.12
C GLY A 174 -4.31 1.43 -22.27
N GLU A 175 -4.65 1.76 -23.52
CA GLU A 175 -5.66 2.76 -23.83
C GLU A 175 -6.97 2.33 -23.17
N ALA A 176 -7.61 3.28 -22.48
CA ALA A 176 -8.95 3.14 -21.92
C ALA A 176 -10.00 3.13 -23.03
#